data_AF-A0A821INX4-F1
#
_entry.id   AF-A0A821INX4-F1
#
_cell.length_a   1.000
_cell.length_b   1.000
_cell.length_c   1.000
_cell.angle_alpha   90.00
_cell.angle_beta   90.00
_cell.angle_gamma   90.00
#
_symmetry.space_group_name_H-M   'P 1'
#
loop_
_entity.id
_entity.type
_entity.pdbx_description
1 polymer ?
#
loop_
_entity_poly.entity_id
_entity_poly.type
_entity_poly.pdbx_seq_one_letter_code
_entity_poly.pdbx_strand_id
1 'polypeptide(L)'
;LLSNTILSLIPNEKDTNKIIYIPLPRRWMIVLYGDARYEYKHGIQRQHIQDRRIAVTFRELTGKNEKFYEENKDLYERIIRIGKRFTGISVGRFEKIFHDINTIMI
;
A
#
# COMPACT_ATOMS: atom_id res chain seq x y z
N LEU A 1 14.01 3.60 2.96
CA LEU A 1 14.71 3.89 4.23
C LEU A 1 16.08 3.20 4.38
N LEU A 2 16.40 2.14 3.63
CA LEU A 2 17.71 1.45 3.70
C LEU A 2 18.51 1.43 2.38
N SER A 3 17.85 1.55 1.23
CA SER A 3 18.47 1.62 -0.10
C SER A 3 17.67 2.53 -1.04
N ASN A 4 18.27 2.86 -2.18
CA ASN A 4 17.65 3.60 -3.28
C ASN A 4 16.71 2.67 -4.07
N THR A 5 15.72 3.24 -4.75
CA THR A 5 14.85 2.52 -5.70
C THR A 5 14.28 3.49 -6.73
N ILE A 6 13.54 2.97 -7.70
CA ILE A 6 12.73 3.75 -8.63
C ILE A 6 11.25 3.39 -8.44
N LEU A 7 10.40 4.40 -8.26
CA LEU A 7 8.94 4.27 -8.32
C LEU A 7 8.47 4.42 -9.76
N SER A 8 7.66 3.49 -10.22
CA SER A 8 6.97 3.57 -11.50
C SER A 8 5.54 4.03 -11.29
N LEU A 9 5.11 5.03 -12.06
CA LEU A 9 3.69 5.36 -12.25
C LEU A 9 3.27 4.87 -13.64
N ILE A 10 2.29 3.98 -13.66
CA ILE A 10 1.71 3.41 -14.87
C ILE A 10 0.28 3.92 -14.96
N PRO A 11 -0.10 4.63 -16.04
CA PRO A 11 -1.44 5.17 -16.20
C PRO A 11 -2.48 4.03 -16.22
N ASN A 12 -3.67 4.31 -15.67
CA ASN A 12 -4.77 3.35 -15.68
C ASN A 12 -5.34 3.13 -17.09
N GLU A 13 -5.31 4.17 -17.92
CA GLU A 13 -5.83 4.14 -19.29
C GLU A 13 -4.83 3.47 -20.24
N LYS A 14 -5.35 2.56 -21.08
CA LYS A 14 -4.55 1.69 -21.95
C LYS A 14 -3.83 2.42 -23.09
N ASP A 15 -4.28 3.61 -23.48
CA ASP A 15 -3.75 4.32 -24.66
C ASP A 15 -2.54 5.20 -24.38
N THR A 16 -2.07 5.27 -23.13
CA THR A 16 -0.89 6.04 -22.76
C THR A 16 0.27 5.09 -22.45
N ASN A 17 1.09 4.76 -23.46
CA ASN A 17 2.32 3.95 -23.30
C ASN A 17 3.44 4.68 -22.51
N LYS A 18 3.10 5.66 -21.67
CA LYS A 18 4.07 6.50 -20.94
C LYS A 18 4.13 6.07 -19.48
N ILE A 19 5.22 5.40 -19.12
CA ILE A 19 5.57 5.10 -17.73
C ILE A 19 6.42 6.23 -17.19
N ILE A 20 6.07 6.75 -16.01
CA ILE A 20 6.89 7.76 -15.32
C ILE A 20 7.77 7.03 -14.30
N TYR A 21 9.07 7.28 -14.35
CA TYR A 21 10.05 6.77 -13.40
C TYR A 21 10.50 7.88 -12.46
N ILE A 22 10.29 7.68 -11.16
CA ILE A 22 10.66 8.62 -10.12
C ILE A 22 11.77 7.99 -9.27
N PRO A 23 12.99 8.55 -9.28
CA PRO A 23 14.03 8.12 -8.37
C PRO A 23 13.59 8.35 -6.91
N LEU A 24 13.71 7.31 -6.09
CA LEU A 24 13.48 7.36 -4.66
C LEU A 24 14.76 6.99 -3.90
N PRO A 25 15.70 7.96 -3.75
CA PRO A 25 16.87 7.80 -2.91
C PRO A 25 16.52 7.41 -1.47
N ARG A 26 17.49 6.82 -0.79
CA ARG A 26 17.35 6.38 0.59
C ARG A 26 16.97 7.56 1.49
N ARG A 27 15.93 7.36 2.32
CA ARG A 27 15.36 8.35 3.26
C ARG A 27 14.60 9.51 2.61
N TRP A 28 14.30 9.44 1.32
CA TRP A 28 13.40 10.39 0.69
C TRP A 28 11.94 10.08 1.00
N MET A 29 11.15 11.16 0.99
CA MET A 29 9.70 11.15 1.12
C MET A 29 9.10 11.57 -0.22
N ILE A 30 8.00 10.92 -0.60
CA ILE A 30 7.19 11.29 -1.75
C ILE A 30 5.74 11.41 -1.31
N VAL A 31 5.04 12.42 -1.82
CA VAL A 31 3.62 12.63 -1.61
C VAL A 31 2.93 12.48 -2.97
N LEU A 32 1.99 11.55 -3.08
CA LEU A 32 1.14 11.37 -4.26
C LEU A 32 -0.26 11.92 -3.95
N TYR A 33 -0.71 12.88 -4.73
CA TYR A 33 -2.01 13.54 -4.61
C TYR A 33 -2.61 13.79 -5.99
N GLY A 34 -3.92 14.03 -6.06
CA GLY A 34 -4.64 14.26 -7.32
C GLY A 34 -4.43 13.14 -8.32
N ASP A 35 -4.26 13.50 -9.60
CA ASP A 35 -4.14 12.55 -10.71
C ASP A 35 -3.04 11.51 -10.48
N ALA A 36 -1.89 11.90 -9.91
CA ALA A 36 -0.80 10.96 -9.62
C ALA A 36 -1.20 9.83 -8.66
N ARG A 37 -2.26 10.02 -7.85
CA ARG A 37 -2.80 9.01 -6.93
C ARG A 37 -3.94 8.18 -7.54
N TYR A 38 -4.78 8.81 -8.36
CA TYR A 38 -6.04 8.24 -8.84
C TYR A 38 -5.94 7.70 -10.27
N GLU A 39 -5.22 8.39 -11.15
CA GLU A 39 -5.08 8.06 -12.58
C GLU A 39 -3.90 7.11 -12.88
N TYR A 40 -3.07 6.81 -11.87
CA TYR A 40 -1.89 5.96 -12.01
C TYR A 40 -1.84 4.83 -10.97
N LYS A 41 -1.42 3.66 -11.43
CA LYS A 41 -0.90 2.58 -10.59
C LYS A 41 0.54 2.88 -10.25
N HIS A 42 0.87 2.92 -8.96
CA HIS A 42 2.22 3.12 -8.48
C HIS A 42 2.83 1.82 -7.96
N GLY A 43 4.10 1.57 -8.27
CA GLY A 43 4.78 0.34 -7.83
C GLY A 43 6.29 0.38 -7.99
N ILE A 44 6.97 -0.54 -7.32
CA ILE A 44 8.41 -0.78 -7.49
C ILE A 44 8.57 -2.05 -8.32
N GLN A 45 9.18 -1.95 -9.50
CA GLN A 45 9.45 -3.11 -10.33
C GLN A 45 10.62 -3.93 -9.75
N ARG A 46 10.62 -5.26 -9.96
CA ARG A 46 11.57 -6.19 -9.34
C ARG A 46 13.04 -5.85 -9.63
N GLN A 47 13.32 -5.38 -10.84
CA GLN A 47 14.65 -4.95 -11.28
C GLN A 47 15.13 -3.66 -10.62
N HIS A 48 14.25 -2.89 -9.97
CA HIS A 48 14.63 -1.68 -9.22
C HIS A 48 14.90 -1.96 -7.73
N ILE A 49 14.79 -3.22 -7.29
CA ILE A 49 15.11 -3.66 -5.93
C ILE A 49 16.50 -4.31 -5.96
N GLN A 50 17.52 -3.51 -5.67
CA GLN A 50 18.93 -3.93 -5.69
C GLN A 50 19.45 -4.34 -4.29
N ASP A 51 18.76 -3.89 -3.24
CA ASP A 51 19.15 -4.12 -1.85
C ASP A 51 17.92 -4.10 -0.94
N ARG A 52 18.08 -4.59 0.30
CA ARG A 52 17.02 -4.58 1.31
C ARG A 52 16.49 -3.16 1.50
N ARG A 53 15.18 -2.98 1.29
CA ARG A 53 14.51 -1.68 1.39
C ARG A 53 13.28 -1.75 2.30
N ILE A 54 13.19 -0.80 3.22
CA ILE A 54 11.97 -0.52 3.99
C ILE A 54 11.30 0.74 3.43
N ALA A 55 9.98 0.69 3.24
CA ALA A 55 9.11 1.82 2.97
C ALA A 55 8.12 1.98 4.12
N VAL A 56 7.81 3.22 4.48
CA VAL A 56 6.73 3.55 5.42
C VAL A 56 5.76 4.42 4.66
N THR A 57 4.49 4.04 4.66
CA THR A 57 3.44 4.73 3.92
C THR A 57 2.41 5.25 4.91
N PHE A 58 2.21 6.56 4.92
CA PHE A 58 1.15 7.20 5.68
C PHE A 58 -0.06 7.41 4.77
N ARG A 59 -1.24 7.04 5.25
CA ARG A 59 -2.51 7.22 4.54
C ARG A 59 -3.57 7.65 5.54
N GLU A 60 -4.39 8.60 5.13
CA GLU A 60 -5.64 8.87 5.80
C GLU A 60 -6.67 7.82 5.38
N LEU A 61 -7.53 7.39 6.30
CA LEU A 61 -8.67 6.55 5.93
C LEU A 61 -9.69 7.43 5.20
N THR A 62 -10.38 6.86 4.21
CA THR A 62 -11.43 7.55 3.46
C THR A 62 -12.40 8.30 4.38
N GLY A 63 -12.81 9.52 4.03
CA GLY A 63 -13.74 10.30 4.85
C GLY A 63 -15.12 9.64 4.95
N LYS A 64 -15.89 9.98 6.01
CA LYS A 64 -17.27 9.50 6.16
C LYS A 64 -18.25 10.06 5.14
N ASN A 65 -17.86 11.11 4.43
CA ASN A 65 -18.67 11.77 3.40
C ASN A 65 -18.49 11.14 2.02
N GLU A 66 -17.66 10.10 1.91
CA GLU A 66 -17.35 9.44 0.65
C GLU A 66 -18.27 8.24 0.44
N LYS A 67 -18.59 7.96 -0.83
CA LYS A 67 -19.45 6.84 -1.24
C LYS A 67 -19.03 5.49 -0.63
N PHE A 68 -17.73 5.28 -0.49
CA PHE A 68 -17.18 4.08 0.15
C PHE A 68 -17.70 3.86 1.57
N TYR A 69 -17.84 4.93 2.37
CA TYR A 69 -18.34 4.84 3.75
C TYR A 69 -19.81 4.44 3.78
N GLU A 70 -20.65 5.02 2.91
CA GLU A 70 -22.08 4.71 2.84
C GLU A 70 -22.32 3.23 2.51
N GLU A 71 -21.59 2.72 1.51
CA GLU A 71 -21.71 1.33 1.06
C GLU A 71 -21.08 0.32 2.04
N ASN A 72 -20.12 0.74 2.88
CA ASN A 72 -19.32 -0.15 3.72
C ASN A 72 -19.26 0.27 5.20
N LYS A 73 -20.31 0.91 5.71
CA LYS A 73 -20.34 1.55 7.04
C LYS A 73 -19.83 0.63 8.17
N ASP A 74 -20.34 -0.60 8.24
CA ASP A 74 -19.98 -1.53 9.32
C ASP A 74 -18.50 -1.95 9.25
N LEU A 75 -17.99 -2.20 8.04
CA LEU A 75 -16.59 -2.50 7.80
C LEU A 75 -15.70 -1.30 8.16
N TYR A 76 -16.10 -0.09 7.76
CA TYR A 76 -15.38 1.13 8.06
C TYR A 76 -15.22 1.36 9.56
N GLU A 77 -16.33 1.33 10.31
CA GLU A 77 -16.31 1.52 11.76
C GLU A 77 -15.50 0.42 12.47
N ARG A 78 -15.51 -0.81 11.93
CA ARG A 78 -14.67 -1.91 12.42
C ARG A 78 -13.18 -1.63 12.19
N ILE A 79 -12.78 -1.17 11.00
CA ILE A 79 -11.38 -0.82 10.69
C ILE A 79 -10.89 0.29 11.61
N ILE A 80 -11.67 1.37 11.79
CA ILE A 80 -11.34 2.47 12.71
C ILE A 80 -11.19 1.95 14.15
N ARG A 81 -12.13 1.11 14.61
CA ARG A 81 -12.08 0.54 15.96
C ARG A 81 -10.83 -0.31 16.19
N ILE A 82 -10.42 -1.11 15.20
CA ILE A 82 -9.20 -1.91 15.27
C ILE A 82 -7.96 -0.99 15.28
N GLY A 83 -7.90 0.00 14.40
CA GLY A 83 -6.78 0.96 14.33
C GLY A 83 -6.57 1.72 15.64
N LYS A 84 -7.66 2.16 16.29
CA LYS A 84 -7.60 2.86 17.59
C LYS A 84 -7.09 2.01 18.75
N ARG A 85 -7.10 0.67 18.62
CA ARG A 85 -6.61 -0.26 19.64
C ARG A 85 -5.16 -0.68 19.42
N PHE A 86 -4.48 -0.13 18.41
CA PHE A 86 -3.09 -0.50 18.14
C PHE A 86 -2.17 0.00 19.26
N THR A 87 -1.57 -0.93 19.99
CA THR A 87 -0.62 -0.67 21.09
C THR A 87 0.84 -0.84 20.67
N GLY A 88 1.13 -0.86 19.37
CA GLY A 88 2.48 -1.14 18.85
C GLY A 88 2.75 -2.62 18.57
N ILE A 89 1.84 -3.53 18.96
CA ILE A 89 1.95 -4.97 18.71
C ILE A 89 1.12 -5.34 17.48
N SER A 90 1.76 -5.81 16.42
CA SER A 90 1.07 -6.40 15.28
C SER A 90 0.37 -7.69 15.72
N VAL A 91 -0.96 -7.73 15.61
CA VAL A 91 -1.77 -8.93 15.95
C VAL A 91 -1.89 -9.91 14.78
N GLY A 92 -1.25 -9.62 13.63
CA GLY A 92 -1.13 -10.54 12.51
C GLY A 92 0.08 -11.45 12.69
N ARG A 93 -0.05 -12.54 13.45
CA ARG A 93 0.98 -13.59 13.44
C ARG A 93 0.81 -14.46 12.19
N PHE A 94 1.85 -14.47 11.36
CA PHE A 94 1.99 -15.34 10.17
C PHE A 94 1.90 -16.85 10.51
N GLU A 95 2.04 -17.23 11.77
CA GLU A 95 1.97 -18.61 12.27
C GLU A 95 0.64 -19.30 11.95
N LYS A 96 -0.50 -18.59 12.03
CA LYS A 96 -1.82 -19.17 11.72
C LYS A 96 -2.01 -19.46 10.23
N ILE A 97 -1.49 -18.58 9.38
CA ILE A 97 -1.63 -18.69 7.92
C ILE A 97 -0.85 -19.90 7.38
N PHE A 98 0.33 -20.21 7.93
CA PHE A 98 1.09 -21.40 7.55
C PHE A 98 0.44 -22.70 8.04
N HIS A 99 -0.21 -22.70 9.19
CA HIS A 99 -0.93 -23.88 9.68
C HIS A 99 -2.12 -24.21 8.76
N ASP A 100 -2.92 -23.21 8.42
CA ASP A 100 -4.10 -23.39 7.56
C ASP A 100 -3.74 -23.81 6.13
N ILE A 101 -2.62 -23.32 5.57
CA ILE A 101 -2.13 -23.74 4.24
C ILE A 101 -1.63 -25.19 4.26
N ASN A 102 -0.96 -25.62 5.34
CA ASN A 102 -0.49 -27.00 5.45
C ASN A 102 -1.60 -28.02 5.72
N THR A 103 -2.73 -27.60 6.32
CA THR A 103 -3.89 -28.48 6.54
C THR A 103 -4.73 -28.69 5.28
N ILE A 104 -4.62 -27.83 4.27
CA ILE A 104 -5.36 -27.94 2.99
C ILE A 104 -4.58 -28.75 1.94
N MET A 105 -3.28 -28.98 2.15
CA MET A 105 -2.41 -29.74 1.23
C MET A 105 -2.11 -31.18 1.69
N ILE A 106 -2.96 -31.75 2.56
CA ILE A 106 -2.97 -33.16 2.95
C ILE A 106 -4.38 -33.69 2.72
#